data_AF-A0A0R3WT26-F1
#
_entry.id   AF-A0A0R3WT26-F1
#
_cell.length_a   1.000
_cell.length_b   1.000
_cell.length_c   1.000
_cell.angle_alpha   90.00
_cell.angle_beta   90.00
_cell.angle_gamma   90.00
#
_symmetry.space_group_name_H-M   'P 1'
#
loop_
_entity.id
_entity.type
_entity.pdbx_description
1 polymer ?
#
loop_
_entity_poly.entity_id
_entity_poly.type
_entity_poly.pdbx_seq_one_letter_code
_entity_poly.pdbx_strand_id
1 'polypeptide(L)'
;MTSAGSETDLVSSGHIIKNRWRVLKKIGGGGFGEIYEAQEENSREKVALKLESTRQSKQVLKMEVAVLRKLQDKDHFCKFLGCGRTEKYNYVVMSLQQVTLDLHLPA
;
A
#
# COMPACT_ATOMS: atom_id res chain seq x y z
N MET A 1 15.51 18.93 22.96
CA MET A 1 16.10 18.58 21.64
C MET A 1 15.82 17.12 21.37
N THR A 2 14.67 16.79 20.76
CA THR A 2 14.38 15.44 20.28
C THR A 2 14.73 15.39 18.81
N SER A 3 15.77 14.64 18.48
CA SER A 3 16.24 14.43 17.12
C SER A 3 15.13 13.84 16.24
N ALA A 4 14.96 14.44 15.07
CA ALA A 4 14.17 13.92 13.98
C ALA A 4 14.64 12.49 13.64
N GLY A 5 13.78 11.49 13.87
CA GLY A 5 13.98 10.18 13.28
C GLY A 5 13.70 10.30 11.80
N SER A 6 14.73 10.23 10.95
CA SER A 6 14.54 9.93 9.55
C SER A 6 13.91 8.54 9.46
N GLU A 7 12.58 8.47 9.34
CA GLU A 7 11.87 7.22 9.10
C GLU A 7 12.36 6.65 7.77
N THR A 8 13.20 5.63 7.85
CA THR A 8 13.60 4.83 6.70
C THR A 8 12.39 4.09 6.16
N ASP A 9 12.17 4.17 4.85
CA ASP A 9 11.11 3.42 4.15
C ASP A 9 11.10 1.93 4.55
N LEU A 10 9.91 1.33 4.72
CA LEU A 10 9.77 -0.09 5.09
C LEU A 10 10.37 -1.02 4.02
N VAL A 11 10.35 -0.60 2.76
CA VAL A 11 10.92 -1.31 1.62
C VAL A 11 11.53 -0.34 0.61
N SER A 12 12.60 -0.76 -0.05
CA SER A 12 13.25 0.02 -1.10
C SER A 12 12.67 -0.31 -2.49
N SER A 13 12.84 0.62 -3.44
CA SER A 13 12.59 0.36 -4.85
C SER A 13 13.37 -0.88 -5.33
N GLY A 14 12.74 -1.69 -6.19
CA GLY A 14 13.28 -2.96 -6.69
C GLY A 14 13.02 -4.17 -5.79
N HIS A 15 12.61 -3.97 -4.53
CA HIS A 15 12.24 -5.08 -3.64
C HIS A 15 11.07 -5.88 -4.21
N ILE A 16 11.16 -7.21 -4.19
CA ILE A 16 10.11 -8.10 -4.72
C ILE A 16 9.42 -8.82 -3.57
N ILE A 17 8.12 -8.58 -3.40
CA ILE A 17 7.30 -9.27 -2.40
C ILE A 17 6.70 -10.53 -3.02
N LYS A 18 6.93 -11.68 -2.36
CA LYS A 18 6.40 -13.00 -2.74
C LYS A 18 6.66 -13.36 -4.22
N ASN A 19 7.81 -12.97 -4.75
CA ASN A 19 8.19 -13.19 -6.17
C ASN A 19 7.16 -12.68 -7.18
N ARG A 20 6.34 -11.69 -6.79
CA ARG A 20 5.20 -11.25 -7.60
C ARG A 20 5.06 -9.74 -7.70
N TRP A 21 5.33 -9.01 -6.62
CA TRP A 21 5.09 -7.56 -6.58
C TRP A 21 6.42 -6.84 -6.46
N ARG A 22 6.94 -6.31 -7.57
CA ARG A 22 8.14 -5.47 -7.58
C ARG A 22 7.77 -4.05 -7.18
N VAL A 23 8.34 -3.56 -6.08
CA VAL A 23 8.17 -2.19 -5.62
C VAL A 23 8.86 -1.23 -6.60
N LEU A 24 8.13 -0.22 -7.08
CA LEU A 24 8.69 0.80 -7.99
C LEU A 24 9.08 2.06 -7.23
N LYS A 25 8.13 2.68 -6.52
CA LYS A 25 8.36 3.92 -5.76
C LYS A 25 7.32 4.10 -4.66
N LYS A 26 7.69 4.82 -3.60
CA LYS A 26 6.76 5.30 -2.59
C LYS A 26 5.89 6.40 -3.20
N ILE A 27 4.58 6.33 -2.98
CA ILE A 27 3.59 7.29 -3.49
C ILE A 27 2.77 7.96 -2.38
N GLY A 28 2.90 7.48 -1.15
CA GLY A 28 2.31 8.11 0.03
C GLY A 28 2.77 7.42 1.31
N GLY A 29 2.57 8.08 2.45
CA GLY A 29 2.89 7.48 3.74
C GLY A 29 2.54 8.40 4.90
N GLY A 30 2.40 7.81 6.09
CA GLY A 30 2.14 8.50 7.34
C GLY A 30 2.02 7.51 8.50
N GLY A 31 1.46 7.94 9.63
CA GLY A 31 1.42 7.13 10.87
C GLY A 31 0.62 5.81 10.80
N PHE A 32 -0.06 5.52 9.69
CA PHE A 32 -0.80 4.27 9.45
C PHE A 32 -0.13 3.35 8.43
N GLY A 33 1.10 3.67 8.03
CA GLY A 33 1.87 2.90 7.08
C GLY A 33 2.18 3.66 5.79
N GLU A 34 2.68 2.92 4.82
CA GLU A 34 3.26 3.45 3.59
C GLU A 34 2.56 2.86 2.37
N ILE A 35 2.44 3.66 1.32
CA ILE A 35 1.82 3.27 0.06
C ILE A 35 2.87 3.38 -1.04
N TYR A 36 2.99 2.32 -1.82
CA TYR A 36 3.91 2.20 -2.93
C TYR A 36 3.15 1.92 -4.23
N GLU A 37 3.64 2.48 -5.33
CA GLU A 37 3.39 1.94 -6.66
C GLU A 37 4.27 0.70 -6.83
N ALA A 38 3.67 -0.40 -7.24
CA ALA A 38 4.36 -1.65 -7.54
C ALA A 38 3.92 -2.19 -8.91
N GLN A 39 4.65 -3.16 -9.42
CA GLN A 39 4.35 -3.87 -10.67
C GLN A 39 4.22 -5.36 -10.40
N GLU A 40 3.21 -5.99 -10.99
CA GLU A 40 3.10 -7.45 -11.04
C GLU A 40 4.12 -8.02 -12.05
N GLU A 41 4.90 -9.02 -11.65
CA GLU A 41 6.05 -9.49 -12.40
C GLU A 41 5.71 -10.11 -13.76
N ASN A 42 4.54 -10.75 -13.90
CA ASN A 42 4.14 -11.48 -15.09
C ASN A 42 3.36 -10.58 -16.05
N SER A 43 2.29 -9.92 -15.57
CA SER A 43 1.39 -9.09 -16.37
C SER A 43 1.94 -7.69 -16.62
N ARG A 44 2.96 -7.27 -15.84
CA ARG A 44 3.50 -5.90 -15.82
C ARG A 44 2.49 -4.83 -15.41
N GLU A 45 1.32 -5.24 -14.92
CA GLU A 45 0.28 -4.35 -14.44
C GLU A 45 0.75 -3.58 -13.20
N LYS A 46 0.43 -2.29 -13.15
CA LYS A 46 0.75 -1.43 -12.02
C LYS A 46 -0.33 -1.56 -10.94
N VAL A 47 0.11 -1.66 -9.69
CA VAL A 47 -0.74 -1.87 -8.52
C VAL A 47 -0.37 -0.92 -7.38
N ALA A 48 -1.31 -0.70 -6.46
CA ALA A 48 -1.05 -0.04 -5.20
C ALA A 48 -0.73 -1.09 -4.12
N LEU A 49 0.37 -0.88 -3.42
CA LEU A 49 0.84 -1.72 -2.33
C LEU A 49 0.86 -0.89 -1.04
N LYS A 50 0.01 -1.24 -0.08
CA LYS A 50 0.04 -0.62 1.25
C LYS A 50 0.73 -1.55 2.24
N LEU A 51 1.72 -1.01 2.96
CA LEU A 51 2.50 -1.69 3.99
C LEU A 51 2.26 -1.06 5.36
N GLU A 52 2.17 -1.90 6.39
CA GLU A 52 2.05 -1.48 7.79
C GLU A 52 3.09 -2.22 8.62
N SER A 53 3.89 -1.51 9.42
CA SER A 53 4.92 -2.13 10.28
C SER A 53 4.28 -3.04 11.34
N THR A 54 4.84 -4.23 11.54
CA THR A 54 4.41 -5.13 12.63
C THR A 54 4.73 -4.57 14.01
N ARG A 55 5.57 -3.52 14.10
CA ARG A 55 5.95 -2.85 15.35
C ARG A 55 5.08 -1.65 15.70
N GLN A 56 4.18 -1.25 14.81
CA GLN A 56 3.27 -0.13 15.04
C GLN A 56 2.28 -0.48 16.17
N SER A 57 2.06 0.44 17.10
CA SER A 57 1.19 0.23 18.27
C SER A 57 -0.28 0.03 17.89
N LYS A 58 -0.72 0.61 16.77
CA LYS A 58 -2.06 0.45 16.22
C LYS A 58 -1.98 -0.13 14.81
N GLN A 59 -2.39 -1.37 14.65
CA GLN A 59 -2.48 -2.06 13.36
C GLN A 59 -3.93 -2.10 12.88
N VAL A 60 -4.22 -1.45 11.76
CA VAL A 60 -5.57 -1.34 11.18
C VAL A 60 -5.68 -2.04 9.82
N LEU A 61 -4.56 -2.42 9.20
CA LEU A 61 -4.55 -3.01 7.86
C LEU A 61 -5.42 -4.28 7.75
N LYS A 62 -5.51 -5.08 8.82
CA LYS A 62 -6.40 -6.25 8.87
C LYS A 62 -7.88 -5.88 8.70
N MET A 63 -8.30 -4.78 9.33
CA MET A 63 -9.68 -4.28 9.20
C MET A 63 -9.91 -3.70 7.81
N GLU A 64 -8.93 -2.95 7.27
CA GLU A 64 -9.00 -2.43 5.90
C GLU A 64 -9.17 -3.56 4.87
N VAL A 65 -8.40 -4.65 4.99
CA VAL A 65 -8.55 -5.83 4.14
C VAL A 65 -9.93 -6.46 4.31
N ALA A 66 -10.44 -6.57 5.53
CA ALA A 66 -11.76 -7.15 5.78
C ALA A 66 -12.89 -6.32 5.14
N VAL A 67 -12.80 -5.00 5.22
CA VAL A 67 -13.75 -4.07 4.58
C VAL A 67 -13.62 -4.14 3.07
N LEU A 68 -12.40 -4.04 2.52
CA LEU A 68 -12.16 -4.10 1.09
C LEU A 68 -12.70 -5.39 0.46
N ARG A 69 -12.48 -6.54 1.12
CA ARG A 69 -13.02 -7.84 0.65
C ARG A 69 -14.55 -7.88 0.62
N LYS A 70 -15.23 -7.23 1.58
CA LYS A 70 -16.70 -7.14 1.59
C LYS A 70 -17.27 -6.24 0.50
N LEU A 71 -16.44 -5.38 -0.09
CA LEU A 71 -16.85 -4.37 -1.06
C LEU A 71 -16.46 -4.73 -2.50
N GLN A 72 -15.98 -5.95 -2.75
CA GLN A 72 -15.52 -6.35 -4.10
C GLN A 72 -16.63 -6.39 -5.15
N ASP A 73 -17.88 -6.57 -4.73
CA ASP A 73 -19.06 -6.55 -5.62
C ASP A 73 -19.72 -5.16 -5.68
N LYS A 74 -19.02 -4.11 -5.25
CA LYS A 74 -19.52 -2.74 -5.22
C LYS A 74 -18.72 -1.85 -6.15
N ASP A 75 -19.41 -0.95 -6.83
CA ASP A 75 -18.77 0.07 -7.64
C ASP A 75 -17.95 1.03 -6.76
N HIS A 76 -16.99 1.69 -7.38
CA HIS A 76 -16.14 2.73 -6.78
C HIS A 76 -15.12 2.25 -5.72
N PHE A 77 -14.97 0.94 -5.51
CA PHE A 77 -13.93 0.38 -4.65
C PHE A 77 -12.77 -0.21 -5.46
N CYS A 78 -11.57 -0.19 -4.86
CA CYS A 78 -10.40 -0.82 -5.47
C CYS A 78 -10.57 -2.33 -5.55
N LYS A 79 -10.07 -2.93 -6.63
CA LYS A 79 -10.01 -4.39 -6.76
C LYS A 79 -8.97 -4.93 -5.80
N PHE A 80 -9.34 -5.92 -4.99
CA PHE A 80 -8.44 -6.66 -4.13
C PHE A 80 -7.63 -7.66 -4.96
N LEU A 81 -6.30 -7.58 -4.87
CA LEU A 81 -5.40 -8.45 -5.63
C LEU A 81 -4.64 -9.44 -4.74
N GLY A 82 -4.46 -9.10 -3.46
CA GLY A 82 -3.85 -10.00 -2.48
C GLY A 82 -3.50 -9.31 -1.17
N CYS A 83 -3.14 -10.09 -0.17
CA CYS A 83 -2.61 -9.59 1.09
C CYS A 83 -1.70 -10.62 1.75
N GLY A 84 -0.92 -10.19 2.73
CA GLY A 84 -0.13 -11.12 3.54
C GLY A 84 0.58 -10.44 4.70
N ARG A 85 1.39 -11.23 5.38
CA ARG A 85 2.21 -10.80 6.50
C ARG A 85 3.64 -11.31 6.31
N THR A 86 4.58 -10.50 6.76
CA THR A 86 5.99 -10.86 6.99
C THR A 86 6.33 -10.59 8.44
N GLU A 87 7.56 -10.90 8.86
CA GLU A 87 8.02 -10.53 10.21
C GLU A 87 8.12 -9.01 10.40
N LYS A 88 8.35 -8.25 9.33
CA LYS A 88 8.60 -6.80 9.37
C LYS A 88 7.34 -5.96 9.11
N TYR A 89 6.44 -6.44 8.27
CA TYR A 89 5.26 -5.69 7.85
C TYR A 89 4.08 -6.58 7.42
N ASN A 90 2.87 -6.06 7.58
CA ASN A 90 1.66 -6.53 6.92
C ASN A 90 1.52 -5.81 5.57
N TYR A 91 0.86 -6.43 4.59
CA TYR A 91 0.62 -5.79 3.30
C TYR A 91 -0.71 -6.16 2.65
N VAL A 92 -1.23 -5.25 1.84
CA VAL A 92 -2.34 -5.46 0.90
C VAL A 92 -1.98 -4.90 -0.46
N VAL A 93 -2.39 -5.61 -1.51
CA VAL A 93 -2.23 -5.24 -2.90
C VAL A 93 -3.61 -5.03 -3.50
N MET A 94 -3.79 -3.90 -4.17
CA MET A 94 -5.05 -3.50 -4.79
C MET A 94 -4.81 -2.76 -6.11
N SER A 95 -5.85 -2.62 -6.93
CA SER A 95 -5.78 -1.82 -8.17
C SER A 95 -5.27 -0.41 -7.90
N LEU A 96 -4.30 0.05 -8.70
CA LEU A 96 -3.80 1.42 -8.61
C LEU A 96 -4.84 2.40 -9.17
N GLN A 97 -5.08 3.50 -8.46
CA GLN A 97 -5.95 4.60 -8.92
C GLN A 97 -5.09 5.78 -9.35
N GLN A 98 -5.48 6.47 -10.43
CA GLN A 98 -4.62 7.46 -11.08
C GLN A 98 -4.80 8.90 -10.58
N VAL A 99 -5.75 9.19 -9.67
CA VAL A 99 -6.01 10.55 -9.16
C VAL A 99 -6.60 10.52 -7.74
N THR A 100 -6.07 11.35 -6.84
CA THR A 100 -6.74 11.77 -5.59
C THR A 100 -7.54 13.05 -5.87
N LEU A 101 -8.74 13.19 -5.31
CA LEU A 101 -9.69 14.29 -5.58
C LEU A 101 -9.21 15.73 -5.20
N ASP A 102 -7.93 15.96 -4.90
CA ASP A 102 -7.42 17.27 -4.49
C ASP A 102 -7.11 18.25 -5.65
N LEU A 103 -7.33 17.89 -6.92
CA LEU A 103 -7.10 18.79 -8.05
C LEU A 103 -8.18 18.70 -9.14
N HIS A 104 -9.37 19.21 -8.85
CA HIS A 104 -10.26 19.87 -9.83
C HIS A 104 -11.40 20.64 -9.12
N LEU A 105 -11.06 21.68 -8.37
CA LEU A 105 -12.02 22.78 -8.16
C LEU A 105 -11.72 23.82 -9.25
N PRO A 106 -12.56 23.97 -10.29
CA PRO A 106 -12.48 25.15 -11.13
C PRO A 106 -12.78 26.38 -10.26
N ALA A 107 -11.89 27.37 -10.34
CA ALA A 107 -12.12 28.70 -9.81
C ALA A 107 -13.29 29.38 -10.54
#